data_AF-A0A2R6AUY9-F1
#
_entry.id   AF-A0A2R6AUY9-F1
#
_cell.length_a   1.000
_cell.length_b   1.000
_cell.length_c   1.000
_cell.angle_alpha   90.00
_cell.angle_beta   90.00
_cell.angle_gamma   90.00
#
_symmetry.space_group_name_H-M   'P 1'
#
loop_
_entity.id
_entity.type
_entity.pdbx_description
1 polymer ?
#
loop_
_entity_poly.entity_id
_entity_poly.type
_entity_poly.pdbx_seq_one_letter_code
_entity_poly.pdbx_strand_id
1 'polypeptide(L)'
;MDAYILYPTIHERKLAFVAEDDLWLAELPEDPEREIVARRITNALGVVSNPRFSPDGRYIAFRLLQGSELQVAEVYTIPVEGG
;
A
#
# COMPACT_ATOMS: atom_id res chain seq x y z
N MET A 1 13.21 15.42 3.82
CA MET A 1 12.22 14.82 4.73
C MET A 1 12.17 13.36 4.37
N ASP A 2 12.38 12.49 5.33
CA ASP A 2 12.27 11.04 5.12
C ASP A 2 10.79 10.67 5.07
N ALA A 3 10.43 9.72 4.21
CA ALA A 3 9.05 9.26 4.10
C ALA A 3 8.62 8.54 5.38
N TYR A 4 7.36 8.73 5.80
CA TYR A 4 6.78 7.86 6.82
C TYR A 4 6.37 6.52 6.18
N ILE A 5 6.69 5.42 6.84
CA ILE A 5 6.32 4.07 6.40
C ILE A 5 5.39 3.49 7.46
N LEU A 6 4.14 3.27 7.08
CA LEU A 6 3.09 2.80 7.99
C LEU A 6 2.41 1.54 7.43
N TYR A 7 1.84 0.76 8.35
CA TYR A 7 0.95 -0.37 8.05
C TYR A 7 1.50 -1.37 7.01
N PRO A 8 2.72 -1.94 7.18
CA PRO A 8 3.26 -2.88 6.21
C PRO A 8 2.43 -4.17 6.14
N THR A 9 2.36 -4.74 4.94
CA THR A 9 1.85 -6.09 4.67
C THR A 9 2.73 -6.73 3.60
N ILE A 10 2.87 -8.06 3.64
CA ILE A 10 3.75 -8.79 2.73
C ILE A 10 3.06 -10.04 2.20
N HIS A 11 3.28 -10.34 0.92
CA HIS A 11 2.92 -11.61 0.30
C HIS A 11 4.09 -12.06 -0.56
N GLU A 12 4.67 -13.21 -0.24
CA GLU A 12 5.94 -13.68 -0.83
C GLU A 12 7.03 -12.59 -0.76
N ARG A 13 7.47 -12.10 -1.92
CA ARG A 13 8.50 -11.04 -2.04
C ARG A 13 7.90 -9.65 -2.30
N LYS A 14 6.57 -9.51 -2.30
CA LYS A 14 5.89 -8.24 -2.52
C LYS A 14 5.57 -7.58 -1.19
N LEU A 15 6.19 -6.43 -0.92
CA LEU A 15 5.94 -5.60 0.25
C LEU A 15 5.02 -4.45 -0.15
N ALA A 16 3.89 -4.32 0.52
CA ALA A 16 3.02 -3.14 0.41
C ALA A 16 3.00 -2.37 1.73
N PHE A 17 2.99 -1.04 1.64
CA PHE A 17 3.01 -0.15 2.79
C PHE A 17 2.36 1.19 2.45
N VAL A 18 1.98 1.95 3.47
CA VAL A 18 1.43 3.30 3.30
C VAL A 18 2.54 4.33 3.49
N ALA A 19 2.63 5.27 2.56
CA ALA A 19 3.48 6.45 2.63
C ALA A 19 2.80 7.58 1.82
N GLU A 20 2.91 8.83 2.29
CA GLU A 20 2.28 9.98 1.64
C GLU A 20 0.78 9.75 1.32
N ASP A 21 0.04 9.19 2.30
CA ASP A 21 -1.39 8.88 2.28
C ASP A 21 -1.84 7.85 1.22
N ASP A 22 -0.92 7.33 0.43
CA ASP A 22 -1.13 6.36 -0.63
C ASP A 22 -0.52 4.99 -0.31
N LEU A 23 -0.96 3.98 -1.05
CA LEU A 23 -0.39 2.65 -1.04
C LEU A 23 0.81 2.58 -2.00
N TRP A 24 1.91 2.05 -1.49
CA TRP A 24 3.13 1.77 -2.24
C TRP A 24 3.42 0.28 -2.25
N LEU A 25 4.01 -0.19 -3.34
CA LEU A 25 4.41 -1.57 -3.55
C LEU A 25 5.89 -1.62 -3.94
N ALA A 26 6.63 -2.55 -3.32
CA ALA A 26 7.98 -2.88 -3.70
C ALA A 26 8.14 -4.40 -3.85
N GLU A 27 8.95 -4.82 -4.81
CA GLU A 27 9.46 -6.18 -4.86
C GLU A 27 10.78 -6.23 -4.10
N LEU A 28 10.83 -7.08 -3.08
CA LEU A 28 12.05 -7.30 -2.33
C LEU A 28 13.04 -8.05 -3.23
N PRO A 29 14.32 -7.64 -3.29
CA PRO A 29 15.37 -8.33 -4.04
C PRO A 29 15.91 -9.56 -3.29
N GLU A 30 16.30 -10.62 -4.01
CA GLU A 30 16.89 -11.82 -3.38
C GLU A 30 18.17 -11.50 -2.62
N ASP A 31 18.97 -10.60 -3.18
CA ASP A 31 20.13 -10.01 -2.53
C ASP A 31 19.70 -8.83 -1.64
N PRO A 32 19.86 -8.92 -0.31
CA PRO A 32 19.45 -7.88 0.62
C PRO A 32 20.23 -6.57 0.49
N GLU A 33 21.42 -6.58 -0.16
CA GLU A 33 22.22 -5.39 -0.40
C GLU A 33 21.71 -4.58 -1.61
N ARG A 34 20.79 -5.14 -2.38
CA ARG A 34 20.24 -4.47 -3.55
C ARG A 34 19.21 -3.42 -3.14
N GLU A 35 19.24 -2.29 -3.85
CA GLU A 35 18.29 -1.21 -3.66
C GLU A 35 16.84 -1.67 -3.87
N ILE A 36 15.96 -1.27 -2.95
CA ILE A 36 14.52 -1.50 -3.04
C ILE A 36 13.88 -0.28 -3.68
N VAL A 37 13.23 -0.50 -4.83
CA VAL A 37 12.46 0.55 -5.52
C VAL A 37 10.98 0.29 -5.28
N ALA A 38 10.31 1.25 -4.64
CA ALA A 38 8.87 1.23 -4.44
C ALA A 38 8.15 2.07 -5.50
N ARG A 39 6.98 1.62 -5.94
CA ARG A 39 6.06 2.37 -6.80
C ARG A 39 4.75 2.60 -6.09
N ARG A 40 4.16 3.77 -6.29
CA ARG A 40 2.81 4.08 -5.84
C ARG A 40 1.80 3.29 -6.66
N ILE A 41 0.78 2.74 -6.02
CA ILE A 41 -0.26 1.95 -6.69
C ILE A 41 -1.68 2.49 -6.50
N THR A 42 -1.84 3.54 -5.70
CA THR A 42 -3.10 4.31 -5.59
C THR A 42 -2.86 5.78 -5.96
N ASN A 43 -3.96 6.50 -6.20
CA ASN A 43 -3.99 7.95 -6.25
C ASN A 43 -5.30 8.42 -5.62
N ALA A 44 -5.47 8.13 -4.33
CA ALA A 44 -6.74 8.30 -3.66
C ALA A 44 -6.95 9.75 -3.19
N LEU A 45 -8.18 10.25 -3.29
CA LEU A 45 -8.59 11.50 -2.62
C LEU A 45 -8.95 11.19 -1.16
N GLY A 46 -7.95 10.91 -0.33
CA GLY A 46 -8.10 10.54 1.07
C GLY A 46 -6.85 9.91 1.67
N VAL A 47 -6.98 9.32 2.87
CA VAL A 47 -5.88 8.64 3.57
C VAL A 47 -6.08 7.12 3.50
N VAL A 48 -5.14 6.43 2.87
CA VAL A 48 -5.07 4.97 2.85
C VAL A 48 -4.54 4.45 4.19
N SER A 49 -5.13 3.36 4.70
CA SER A 49 -4.65 2.71 5.92
C SER A 49 -4.88 1.19 5.90
N ASN A 50 -4.09 0.47 6.71
CA ASN A 50 -4.25 -0.96 7.00
C ASN A 50 -4.38 -1.88 5.77
N PRO A 51 -3.46 -1.82 4.78
CA PRO A 51 -3.51 -2.71 3.63
C PRO A 51 -3.31 -4.18 4.03
N ARG A 52 -3.94 -5.09 3.28
CA ARG A 52 -3.77 -6.54 3.38
C ARG A 52 -3.80 -7.17 2.00
N PHE A 53 -2.79 -7.97 1.67
CA PHE A 53 -2.83 -8.82 0.47
C PHE A 53 -3.96 -9.85 0.56
N SER A 54 -4.57 -10.16 -0.58
CA SER A 54 -5.41 -11.35 -0.71
C SER A 54 -4.56 -12.62 -0.55
N PRO A 55 -5.14 -13.75 -0.12
CA PRO A 55 -4.40 -15.00 0.05
C PRO A 55 -3.72 -15.51 -1.23
N ASP A 56 -4.24 -15.14 -2.40
CA ASP A 56 -3.68 -15.48 -3.72
C ASP A 56 -2.74 -14.40 -4.29
N GLY A 57 -2.46 -13.34 -3.54
CA GLY A 57 -1.53 -12.27 -3.94
C GLY A 57 -1.99 -11.42 -5.12
N ARG A 58 -3.25 -11.53 -5.58
CA ARG A 58 -3.76 -10.78 -6.74
C ARG A 58 -4.30 -9.39 -6.41
N TYR A 59 -4.76 -9.19 -5.18
CA TYR A 59 -5.37 -7.94 -4.74
C TYR A 59 -4.79 -7.46 -3.42
N ILE A 60 -4.97 -6.16 -3.15
CA ILE A 60 -4.76 -5.57 -1.83
C ILE A 60 -6.08 -4.93 -1.40
N ALA A 61 -6.60 -5.35 -0.25
CA ALA A 61 -7.68 -4.66 0.43
C ALA A 61 -7.11 -3.58 1.34
N PHE A 62 -7.71 -2.40 1.39
CA PHE A 62 -7.28 -1.30 2.25
C PHE A 62 -8.47 -0.47 2.70
N ARG A 63 -8.30 0.28 3.79
CA ARG A 63 -9.29 1.25 4.26
C ARG A 63 -8.94 2.62 3.70
N LEU A 64 -9.91 3.28 3.07
CA LEU A 64 -9.80 4.66 2.62
C LEU A 64 -10.61 5.58 3.55
N LEU A 65 -9.94 6.57 4.10
CA LEU A 65 -10.53 7.62 4.92
C LEU A 65 -10.77 8.87 4.07
N GLN A 66 -12.01 9.36 4.05
CA GLN A 66 -12.41 10.50 3.23
C GLN A 66 -13.31 11.47 4.01
N GLY A 67 -13.54 12.64 3.40
CA GLY A 67 -14.24 13.76 4.01
C GLY A 67 -13.27 14.75 4.65
N SER A 68 -13.75 15.97 4.92
CA SER A 68 -12.94 17.06 5.46
C SER A 68 -12.31 16.76 6.82
N GLU A 69 -12.88 15.80 7.57
CA GLU A 69 -12.42 15.38 8.89
C GLU A 69 -12.09 13.88 8.93
N LEU A 70 -11.88 13.24 7.76
CA LEU A 70 -11.61 11.80 7.63
C LEU A 70 -12.67 10.90 8.28
N GLN A 71 -13.92 11.38 8.31
CA GLN A 71 -15.03 10.75 9.03
C GLN A 71 -15.69 9.60 8.27
N VAL A 72 -15.48 9.51 6.95
CA VAL A 72 -15.99 8.40 6.12
C VAL A 72 -14.89 7.37 5.97
N ALA A 73 -15.20 6.11 6.30
CA ALA A 73 -14.27 5.00 6.21
C ALA A 73 -14.88 3.83 5.46
N GLU A 74 -14.29 3.49 4.32
CA GLU A 74 -14.74 2.40 3.46
C GLU A 74 -13.57 1.46 3.13
N VAL A 75 -13.90 0.22 2.75
CA VAL A 75 -12.91 -0.77 2.33
C VAL A 75 -12.94 -0.90 0.82
N TYR A 76 -11.77 -0.77 0.22
CA TYR A 76 -11.56 -0.90 -1.21
C TYR A 76 -10.59 -2.05 -1.50
N THR A 77 -10.65 -2.57 -2.73
CA THR A 77 -9.64 -3.49 -3.26
C THR A 77 -9.03 -2.91 -4.52
N ILE A 78 -7.74 -3.18 -4.73
CA ILE A 78 -7.01 -2.83 -5.95
C ILE A 78 -6.19 -4.03 -6.42
N PRO A 79 -6.03 -4.28 -7.73
CA PRO A 79 -5.07 -5.27 -8.21
C PRO A 79 -3.67 -4.92 -7.69
N VAL A 80 -2.84 -5.93 -7.40
CA VAL A 80 -1.45 -5.70 -6.97
C VAL A 80 -0.65 -4.94 -8.03
N GLU A 81 -0.99 -5.09 -9.31
CA GLU A 81 -0.37 -4.32 -10.37
C GLU A 81 -0.74 -2.82 -10.37
N GLY A 82 -1.76 -2.44 -9.58
CA GLY A 82 -2.28 -1.08 -9.46
C GLY A 82 -3.54 -0.83 -10.30
N GLY A 83 -4.02 0.42 -10.27
CA GLY A 83 -5.20 0.92 -10.98
C GLY A 83 -5.40 2.41 -10.74
#